data_AF-A0A9E4HY05-F1
#
_entry.id   AF-A0A9E4HY05-F1
#
_cell.length_a   1.000
_cell.length_b   1.000
_cell.length_c   1.000
_cell.angle_alpha   90.00
_cell.angle_beta   90.00
_cell.angle_gamma   90.00
#
_symmetry.space_group_name_H-M   'P 1'
#
loop_
_entity.id
_entity.type
_entity.pdbx_description
1 polymer ?
#
loop_
_entity_poly.entity_id
_entity_poly.type
_entity_poly.pdbx_seq_one_letter_code
_entity_poly.pdbx_strand_id
1 'polypeptide(L)'
;MDEVRSLERTASTDEAMAILEEDGAAIFRNLVDDDVMNRVNEELEPYLGRAHFGEGDFWGRKTRRVSSLIAKSKTYGEELASAPQILAVMDRLLLPRCERYQLHVTQAVRIAPGEGRQIVHRDDGLIPFRHPGPQCLCNTMCAPRC
;
A
#
# COMPACT_ATOMS: atom_id res chain seq x y z
N MET A 1 9.47 10.93 -17.52
CA MET A 1 8.70 10.06 -16.61
C MET A 1 7.74 11.00 -15.95
N ASP A 2 6.46 10.86 -16.27
CA ASP A 2 5.45 11.77 -15.78
C ASP A 2 5.27 11.55 -14.27
N GLU A 3 4.98 12.63 -13.56
CA GLU A 3 4.78 12.61 -12.12
C GLU A 3 3.43 11.95 -11.81
N VAL A 4 3.38 11.09 -10.78
CA VAL A 4 2.12 10.47 -10.37
C VAL A 4 1.18 11.55 -9.85
N ARG A 5 -0.02 11.63 -10.42
CA ARG A 5 -0.99 12.67 -10.06
C ARG A 5 -1.46 12.54 -8.61
N SER A 6 -1.58 13.69 -7.96
CA SER A 6 -2.04 13.82 -6.58
C SER A 6 -3.48 14.32 -6.52
N LEU A 7 -4.20 13.86 -5.50
CA LEU A 7 -5.58 14.20 -5.16
C LEU A 7 -5.64 14.69 -3.72
N GLU A 8 -6.60 15.56 -3.42
CA GLU A 8 -6.95 15.90 -2.04
C GLU A 8 -7.72 14.75 -1.38
N ARG A 9 -7.70 14.67 -0.03
CA ARG A 9 -8.47 13.66 0.74
C ARG A 9 -9.95 13.60 0.35
N THR A 10 -10.52 14.75 -0.05
CA THR A 10 -11.93 14.92 -0.39
C THR A 10 -12.24 14.67 -1.87
N ALA A 11 -11.25 14.31 -2.68
CA ALA A 11 -11.49 13.96 -4.08
C ALA A 11 -12.47 12.78 -4.19
N SER A 12 -13.27 12.82 -5.24
CA SER A 12 -14.25 11.78 -5.52
C SER A 12 -13.59 10.49 -5.98
N THR A 13 -14.30 9.36 -5.80
CA THR A 13 -13.86 8.08 -6.34
C THR A 13 -13.75 8.12 -7.88
N ASP A 14 -14.60 8.89 -8.56
CA ASP A 14 -14.55 8.99 -10.03
C ASP A 14 -13.27 9.71 -10.51
N GLU A 15 -12.87 10.78 -9.84
CA GLU A 15 -11.59 11.46 -10.11
C GLU A 15 -10.41 10.51 -9.87
N ALA A 16 -10.43 9.76 -8.77
CA ALA A 16 -9.38 8.79 -8.46
C ALA A 16 -9.32 7.65 -9.49
N MET A 17 -10.46 7.13 -9.92
CA MET A 17 -10.54 6.07 -10.92
C MET A 17 -10.06 6.55 -12.29
N ALA A 18 -10.44 7.77 -12.72
CA ALA A 18 -9.98 8.32 -13.99
C ALA A 18 -8.45 8.41 -14.05
N ILE A 19 -7.81 8.85 -12.96
CA ILE A 19 -6.35 8.90 -12.86
C ILE A 19 -5.76 7.49 -12.85
N LEU A 20 -6.33 6.58 -12.05
CA LEU A 20 -5.82 5.22 -11.89
C LEU A 20 -5.91 4.42 -13.20
N GLU A 21 -6.95 4.61 -14.00
CA GLU A 21 -7.14 3.94 -15.30
C GLU A 21 -6.14 4.45 -16.36
N GLU A 22 -5.80 5.73 -16.33
CA GLU A 22 -4.86 6.34 -17.28
C GLU A 22 -3.39 6.09 -16.88
N ASP A 23 -3.05 6.27 -15.60
CA ASP A 23 -1.65 6.29 -15.13
C ASP A 23 -1.23 4.99 -14.44
N GLY A 24 -2.19 4.16 -14.01
CA GLY A 24 -1.93 2.98 -13.18
C GLY A 24 -1.60 3.28 -11.71
N ALA A 25 -1.55 4.56 -11.31
CA ALA A 25 -1.36 4.99 -9.92
C ALA A 25 -1.97 6.37 -9.65
N ALA A 26 -2.43 6.59 -8.41
CA ALA A 26 -2.89 7.88 -7.91
C ALA A 26 -2.44 8.09 -6.46
N ILE A 27 -2.20 9.33 -6.04
CA ILE A 27 -1.78 9.67 -4.67
C ILE A 27 -2.88 10.47 -3.98
N PHE A 28 -3.45 9.96 -2.88
CA PHE A 28 -4.25 10.78 -1.97
C PHE A 28 -3.35 11.49 -0.97
N ARG A 29 -3.37 12.83 -0.98
CA ARG A 29 -2.65 13.65 -0.01
C ARG A 29 -3.39 13.64 1.32
N ASN A 30 -2.64 13.35 2.38
CA ASN A 30 -3.13 13.43 3.76
C ASN A 30 -4.40 12.60 3.96
N LEU A 31 -4.42 11.36 3.47
CA LEU A 31 -5.62 10.52 3.49
C LEU A 31 -6.19 10.32 4.91
N VAL A 32 -5.32 10.22 5.91
CA VAL A 32 -5.64 10.21 7.34
C VAL A 32 -4.89 11.33 8.06
N ASP A 33 -5.33 11.69 9.26
CA ASP A 33 -4.71 12.77 10.03
C ASP A 33 -3.31 12.34 10.51
N ASP A 34 -2.43 13.32 10.73
CA ASP A 34 -1.05 13.05 11.12
C ASP A 34 -0.97 12.25 12.44
N ASP A 35 -1.94 12.46 13.36
CA ASP A 35 -2.07 11.68 14.60
C ASP A 35 -2.30 10.18 14.35
N VAL A 36 -3.11 9.82 13.34
CA VAL A 36 -3.36 8.43 12.95
C VAL A 36 -2.04 7.78 12.52
N MET A 37 -1.27 8.47 11.67
CA MET A 37 0.03 7.98 11.22
C MET A 37 1.05 7.86 12.36
N ASN A 38 1.05 8.81 13.31
CA ASN A 38 1.91 8.75 14.49
C ASN A 38 1.59 7.53 15.34
N ARG A 39 0.30 7.29 15.65
CA ARG A 39 -0.13 6.09 16.40
C ARG A 39 0.23 4.80 15.68
N VAL A 40 0.03 4.71 14.36
CA VAL A 40 0.48 3.53 13.58
C VAL A 40 1.99 3.32 13.70
N ASN A 41 2.80 4.37 13.61
CA ASN A 41 4.25 4.27 13.74
C ASN A 41 4.65 3.78 15.14
N GLU A 42 4.05 4.33 16.20
CA GLU A 42 4.29 3.92 17.59
C GLU A 42 3.91 2.45 17.83
N GLU A 43 2.74 2.02 17.36
CA GLU A 43 2.26 0.64 17.48
C GLU A 43 3.17 -0.35 16.74
N LEU A 44 3.74 0.06 15.59
CA LEU A 44 4.60 -0.80 14.77
C LEU A 44 6.08 -0.78 15.17
N GLU A 45 6.54 0.24 15.90
CA GLU A 45 7.97 0.40 16.27
C GLU A 45 8.55 -0.81 17.00
N PRO A 46 7.89 -1.42 18.01
CA PRO A 46 8.44 -2.59 18.71
C PRO A 46 8.70 -3.78 17.77
N TYR A 47 7.96 -3.86 16.66
CA TYR A 47 8.13 -4.91 15.66
C TYR A 47 9.19 -4.57 14.62
N LEU A 48 9.22 -3.32 14.14
CA LEU A 48 10.19 -2.85 13.15
C LEU A 48 11.61 -2.71 13.74
N GLY A 49 11.71 -2.29 15.00
CA GLY A 49 12.97 -2.15 15.73
C GLY A 49 13.72 -3.48 15.89
N ARG A 50 12.98 -4.60 15.99
CA ARG A 50 13.52 -5.96 16.13
C ARG A 50 13.58 -6.77 14.83
N ALA A 51 12.98 -6.28 13.75
CA ALA A 51 12.95 -6.99 12.47
C ALA A 51 14.36 -7.14 11.88
N HIS A 52 14.66 -8.32 11.33
CA HIS A 52 15.90 -8.57 10.62
C HIS A 52 15.90 -7.85 9.27
N PHE A 53 17.10 -7.60 8.74
CA PHE A 53 17.24 -7.17 7.35
C PHE A 53 16.85 -8.30 6.41
N GLY A 54 16.34 -7.94 5.24
CA GLY A 54 16.00 -8.89 4.19
C GLY A 54 17.21 -9.52 3.52
N GLU A 55 16.94 -10.52 2.69
CA GLU A 55 17.96 -11.26 1.95
C GLU A 55 17.76 -11.11 0.43
N GLY A 56 18.88 -10.95 -0.27
CA GLY A 56 18.87 -10.77 -1.73
C GLY A 56 18.42 -9.37 -2.19
N ASP A 57 18.46 -9.17 -3.49
CA ASP A 57 18.27 -7.85 -4.11
C ASP A 57 16.80 -7.41 -4.12
N PHE A 58 15.87 -8.37 -4.07
CA PHE A 58 14.44 -8.08 -4.02
C PHE A 58 14.01 -7.64 -2.61
N TRP A 59 14.35 -8.40 -1.57
CA TRP A 59 13.91 -8.07 -0.21
C TRP A 59 14.71 -6.92 0.41
N GLY A 60 15.95 -6.73 -0.05
CA GLY A 60 16.85 -5.66 0.34
C GLY A 60 17.70 -6.05 1.56
N ARG A 61 19.02 -5.85 1.45
CA ARG A 61 20.00 -6.22 2.51
C ARG A 61 20.05 -5.21 3.67
N LYS A 62 19.39 -4.06 3.51
CA LYS A 62 19.25 -2.97 4.46
C LYS A 62 17.79 -2.52 4.61
N THR A 63 16.85 -3.41 4.27
CA THR A 63 15.41 -3.19 4.39
C THR A 63 14.86 -4.12 5.44
N ARG A 64 14.07 -3.58 6.38
CA ARG A 64 13.33 -4.35 7.37
C ARG A 64 11.86 -4.39 7.00
N ARG A 65 11.22 -5.54 7.20
CA ARG A 65 9.81 -5.75 6.87
C ARG A 65 9.10 -6.42 8.02
N VAL A 66 7.88 -5.96 8.30
CA VAL A 66 6.99 -6.56 9.30
C VAL A 66 5.64 -6.80 8.64
N SER A 67 5.18 -8.03 8.63
CA SER A 67 3.88 -8.40 8.05
C SER A 67 2.77 -8.46 9.10
N SER A 68 1.53 -8.71 8.68
CA SER A 68 0.35 -8.90 9.55
C SER A 68 0.07 -7.67 10.43
N LEU A 69 0.01 -6.50 9.79
CA LEU A 69 -0.16 -5.22 10.46
C LEU A 69 -1.49 -5.12 11.22
N ILE A 70 -2.57 -5.73 10.69
CA ILE A 70 -3.87 -5.78 11.36
C ILE A 70 -3.77 -6.41 12.76
N ALA A 71 -2.88 -7.38 12.96
CA ALA A 71 -2.67 -8.04 14.25
C ALA A 71 -1.71 -7.28 15.19
N LYS A 72 -1.05 -6.22 14.69
CA LYS A 72 0.03 -5.50 15.38
C LYS A 72 -0.29 -4.03 15.65
N SER A 73 -1.20 -3.46 14.87
CA SER A 73 -1.63 -2.07 14.97
C SER A 73 -3.13 -2.01 14.79
N LYS A 74 -3.83 -1.65 15.87
CA LYS A 74 -5.28 -1.49 15.87
C LYS A 74 -5.65 -0.28 15.01
N THR A 75 -4.92 0.83 15.17
CA THR A 75 -5.12 2.04 14.38
C THR A 75 -4.94 1.79 12.88
N TYR A 76 -3.92 0.99 12.48
CA TYR A 76 -3.76 0.63 11.07
C TYR A 76 -4.99 -0.11 10.53
N GLY A 77 -5.50 -1.09 11.28
CA GLY A 77 -6.65 -1.89 10.83
C GLY A 77 -7.97 -1.13 10.79
N GLU A 78 -8.22 -0.29 11.79
CA GLU A 78 -9.51 0.39 11.97
C GLU A 78 -9.61 1.73 11.26
N GLU A 79 -8.49 2.43 11.04
CA GLU A 79 -8.49 3.80 10.53
C GLU A 79 -7.81 3.95 9.17
N LEU A 80 -6.81 3.11 8.84
CA LEU A 80 -6.04 3.24 7.61
C LEU A 80 -6.41 2.19 6.54
N ALA A 81 -6.33 0.89 6.86
CA ALA A 81 -6.64 -0.19 5.93
C ALA A 81 -8.13 -0.21 5.52
N SER A 82 -8.99 0.33 6.37
CA SER A 82 -10.43 0.45 6.21
C SER A 82 -10.88 1.84 5.75
N ALA A 83 -9.96 2.74 5.38
CA ALA A 83 -10.34 4.12 5.05
C ALA A 83 -11.37 4.14 3.90
N PRO A 84 -12.48 4.90 4.00
CA PRO A 84 -13.57 4.86 3.04
C PRO A 84 -13.15 5.13 1.59
N GLN A 85 -12.18 6.04 1.38
CA GLN A 85 -11.66 6.35 0.05
C GLN A 85 -10.92 5.16 -0.57
N ILE A 86 -10.16 4.39 0.22
CA ILE A 86 -9.49 3.17 -0.25
C ILE A 86 -10.55 2.17 -0.66
N LEU A 87 -11.52 1.87 0.23
CA LEU A 87 -12.56 0.88 -0.03
C LEU A 87 -13.41 1.25 -1.25
N ALA A 88 -13.75 2.52 -1.44
CA ALA A 88 -14.51 2.97 -2.60
C ALA A 88 -13.75 2.77 -3.93
N VAL A 89 -12.43 2.97 -3.94
CA VAL A 89 -11.58 2.66 -5.11
C VAL A 89 -11.51 1.14 -5.33
N MET A 90 -11.32 0.36 -4.27
CA MET A 90 -11.27 -1.10 -4.34
C MET A 90 -12.57 -1.71 -4.86
N ASP A 91 -13.71 -1.19 -4.41
CA ASP A 91 -15.05 -1.60 -4.86
C ASP A 91 -15.18 -1.42 -6.37
N ARG A 92 -14.79 -0.25 -6.89
CA ARG A 92 -14.86 0.05 -8.33
C ARG A 92 -13.90 -0.78 -9.16
N LEU A 93 -12.71 -1.06 -8.62
CA LEU A 93 -11.65 -1.74 -9.35
C LEU A 93 -11.82 -3.26 -9.38
N LEU A 94 -12.26 -3.86 -8.26
CA LEU A 94 -12.22 -5.32 -8.04
C LEU A 94 -13.60 -5.99 -8.12
N LEU A 95 -14.66 -5.39 -7.55
CA LEU A 95 -15.99 -6.03 -7.52
C LEU A 95 -16.61 -6.33 -8.90
N PRO A 96 -16.31 -5.59 -9.99
CA PRO A 96 -16.79 -5.99 -11.32
C PRO A 96 -16.28 -7.38 -11.78
N ARG A 97 -15.31 -7.95 -11.07
CA ARG A 97 -14.61 -9.19 -11.43
C ARG A 97 -14.74 -10.30 -10.39
N CYS A 98 -15.35 -10.03 -9.23
CA CYS A 98 -15.51 -10.99 -8.14
C CYS A 98 -16.72 -10.65 -7.26
N GLU A 99 -17.28 -11.65 -6.57
CA GLU A 99 -18.34 -11.40 -5.58
C GLU A 99 -17.84 -10.59 -4.38
N ARG A 100 -16.59 -10.85 -3.94
CA ARG A 100 -15.93 -10.17 -2.82
C ARG A 100 -14.41 -10.16 -3.04
N TYR A 101 -13.74 -9.10 -2.57
CA TYR A 101 -12.29 -9.05 -2.46
C TYR A 101 -11.84 -9.19 -1.01
N GLN A 102 -10.57 -9.52 -0.81
CA GLN A 102 -9.97 -9.71 0.50
C GLN A 102 -8.65 -8.96 0.60
N LEU A 103 -8.32 -8.53 1.82
CA LEU A 103 -7.01 -8.00 2.12
C LEU A 103 -5.97 -9.13 2.02
N HIS A 104 -5.09 -9.06 1.02
CA HIS A 104 -4.13 -10.12 0.72
C HIS A 104 -2.96 -10.16 1.71
N VAL A 105 -2.15 -9.10 1.74
CA VAL A 105 -0.99 -8.95 2.60
C VAL A 105 -0.93 -7.52 3.13
N THR A 106 -0.49 -7.38 4.37
CA THR A 106 -0.15 -6.09 4.97
C THR A 106 1.30 -6.14 5.41
N GLN A 107 2.07 -5.11 5.05
CA GLN A 107 3.49 -5.06 5.35
C GLN A 107 3.96 -3.63 5.61
N ALA A 108 4.67 -3.42 6.71
CA ALA A 108 5.43 -2.20 6.97
C ALA A 108 6.86 -2.39 6.48
N VAL A 109 7.41 -1.38 5.81
CA VAL A 109 8.74 -1.44 5.17
C VAL A 109 9.58 -0.28 5.67
N ARG A 110 10.74 -0.58 6.27
CA ARG A 110 11.74 0.41 6.70
C ARG A 110 13.00 0.22 5.89
N ILE A 111 13.28 1.17 5.01
CA ILE A 111 14.45 1.20 4.14
C ILE A 111 15.54 2.03 4.85
N ALA A 112 16.67 1.42 5.18
CA ALA A 112 17.77 2.13 5.83
C ALA A 112 18.69 2.83 4.80
N PRO A 113 19.50 3.82 5.23
CA PRO A 113 20.43 4.51 4.36
C PRO A 113 21.39 3.57 3.60
N GLY A 114 21.53 3.82 2.30
CA GLY A 114 22.41 3.06 1.42
C GLY A 114 21.89 1.68 1.03
N GLU A 115 20.58 1.46 1.09
CA GLU A 115 19.91 0.33 0.43
C GLU A 115 19.90 0.51 -1.11
N GLY A 116 19.91 -0.61 -1.84
CA GLY A 116 19.81 -0.62 -3.30
C GLY A 116 18.39 -0.39 -3.81
N ARG A 117 18.26 0.02 -5.08
CA ARG A 117 16.95 0.10 -5.76
C ARG A 117 16.43 -1.32 -6.03
N GLN A 118 15.17 -1.58 -5.71
CA GLN A 118 14.50 -2.80 -6.16
C GLN A 118 14.39 -2.80 -7.69
N ILE A 119 14.42 -4.00 -8.28
CA ILE A 119 14.13 -4.19 -9.71
C ILE A 119 12.69 -3.74 -10.02
N VAL A 120 12.45 -3.28 -11.25
CA VAL A 120 11.10 -2.98 -11.73
C VAL A 120 10.33 -4.30 -11.86
N HIS A 121 9.12 -4.37 -11.29
CA HIS A 121 8.28 -5.55 -11.29
C HIS A 121 6.79 -5.18 -11.26
N ARG A 122 5.92 -6.18 -11.48
CA ARG A 122 4.47 -6.11 -11.22
C ARG A 122 4.14 -7.10 -10.12
N ASP A 123 3.36 -6.68 -9.14
CA ASP A 123 3.04 -7.52 -7.97
C ASP A 123 2.05 -8.65 -8.29
N ASP A 124 1.25 -8.49 -9.35
CA ASP A 124 0.35 -9.53 -9.84
C ASP A 124 1.10 -10.75 -10.40
N GLY A 125 2.41 -10.62 -10.70
CA GLY A 125 3.26 -11.71 -11.16
C GLY A 125 3.43 -12.85 -10.15
N LEU A 126 3.11 -12.63 -8.87
CA LEU A 126 3.08 -13.67 -7.83
C LEU A 126 1.78 -14.50 -7.87
N ILE A 127 0.74 -14.01 -8.53
CA ILE A 127 -0.56 -14.66 -8.61
C ILE A 127 -0.55 -15.65 -9.79
N PRO A 128 -0.98 -16.91 -9.61
CA PRO A 128 -0.90 -17.96 -10.64
C PRO A 128 -1.97 -17.82 -11.73
N PHE A 129 -2.21 -16.59 -12.21
CA PHE A 129 -3.06 -16.29 -13.35
C PHE A 129 -2.22 -15.98 -14.58
N ARG A 130 -2.87 -16.06 -15.75
CA ARG A 130 -2.25 -15.63 -16.99
C ARG A 130 -2.17 -14.11 -17.03
N HIS A 131 -0.98 -13.58 -17.33
CA HIS A 131 -0.72 -12.15 -17.45
C HIS A 131 -0.38 -11.77 -18.90
N PRO A 132 -0.84 -10.60 -19.40
CA PRO A 132 -1.76 -9.67 -18.74
C PRO A 132 -3.18 -10.26 -18.66
N GLY A 133 -3.86 -9.98 -17.56
CA GLY A 133 -5.22 -10.43 -17.31
C GLY A 133 -6.08 -9.31 -16.69
N PRO A 134 -7.35 -9.61 -16.37
CA PRO A 134 -8.18 -8.75 -15.54
C PRO A 134 -7.47 -8.31 -14.25
N GLN A 135 -7.71 -7.09 -13.79
CA GLN A 135 -7.19 -6.61 -12.50
C GLN A 135 -7.62 -7.55 -11.38
N CYS A 136 -6.65 -8.13 -10.66
CA CYS A 136 -6.89 -9.08 -9.58
C CYS A 136 -6.22 -8.68 -8.25
N LEU A 137 -5.43 -7.61 -8.27
CA LEU A 137 -4.67 -7.10 -7.14
C LEU A 137 -4.66 -5.56 -7.21
N CYS A 138 -4.74 -4.87 -6.08
CA CYS A 138 -4.48 -3.45 -6.01
C CYS A 138 -3.71 -3.15 -4.72
N ASN A 139 -2.64 -2.39 -4.83
CA ASN A 139 -1.82 -2.02 -3.68
C ASN A 139 -2.19 -0.63 -3.20
N THR A 140 -2.31 -0.50 -1.88
CA THR A 140 -2.32 0.80 -1.23
C THR A 140 -1.03 0.96 -0.44
N MET A 141 -0.27 2.00 -0.76
CA MET A 141 0.95 2.36 -0.05
C MET A 141 0.71 3.65 0.75
N CYS A 142 1.06 3.60 2.03
CA CYS A 142 0.97 4.73 2.94
C CYS A 142 2.36 5.12 3.42
N ALA A 143 2.65 6.41 3.43
CA ALA A 143 3.90 6.97 3.95
C ALA A 143 3.60 8.06 4.97
N PRO A 144 4.28 8.09 6.14
CA PRO A 144 4.19 9.22 7.05
C PRO A 144 4.81 10.46 6.40
N ARG A 145 4.36 11.65 6.82
CA ARG A 145 5.04 12.90 6.46
C ARG A 145 6.45 12.89 7.05
N CYS A 146 7.42 13.33 6.25
CA CYS A 146 8.81 13.56 6.68
C CYS A 146 8.94 14.93 7.36
#